data_AF-A0A4S9YB88-F1
#
_entry.id   AF-A0A4S9YB88-F1
#
_cell.length_a   1.000
_cell.length_b   1.000
_cell.length_c   1.000
_cell.angle_alpha   90.00
_cell.angle_beta   90.00
_cell.angle_gamma   90.00
#
_symmetry.space_group_name_H-M   'P 1'
#
loop_
_entity.id
_entity.type
_entity.pdbx_description
1 polymer ?
#
loop_
_entity_poly.entity_id
_entity_poly.type
_entity_poly.pdbx_seq_one_letter_code
_entity_poly.pdbx_strand_id
1 'polypeptide(L)'
;MWRLDALGYRVGQGLVERFSANTPRPTTPLDMIKFICKDLWQLVFRKQIDNLKTNHRGTFVLTDNKFMALGRMSADTRRGPRGADEALGKAQPFLYFPCGIIRGALSGFGLNVTVHAESTELPQATFQIRTVGSKP
;
A
#
# COMPACT_ATOMS: atom_id res chain seq x y z
N MET A 1 4.51 -7.65 14.38
CA MET A 1 4.77 -6.59 13.38
C MET A 1 5.33 -7.17 12.08
N TRP A 2 6.57 -7.69 12.07
CA TRP A 2 7.25 -8.22 10.87
C TRP A 2 6.56 -9.40 10.17
N ARG A 3 5.76 -10.20 10.89
CA ARG A 3 5.06 -11.35 10.32
C ARG A 3 4.00 -10.96 9.28
N LEU A 4 3.22 -9.90 9.51
CA LEU A 4 2.17 -9.48 8.56
C LEU A 4 2.77 -8.90 7.28
N ASP A 5 3.82 -8.10 7.40
CA ASP A 5 4.59 -7.60 6.25
C ASP A 5 5.21 -8.77 5.46
N ALA A 6 5.86 -9.73 6.13
CA ALA A 6 6.47 -10.88 5.46
C ALA A 6 5.44 -11.79 4.76
N LEU A 7 4.26 -11.98 5.36
CA LEU A 7 3.15 -12.69 4.70
C LEU A 7 2.67 -11.92 3.47
N GLY A 8 2.45 -10.61 3.61
CA GLY A 8 2.07 -9.74 2.50
C GLY A 8 3.11 -9.78 1.37
N TYR A 9 4.40 -9.78 1.70
CA TYR A 9 5.49 -9.85 0.75
C TYR A 9 5.42 -11.11 -0.13
N ARG A 10 5.26 -12.29 0.50
CA ARG A 10 5.12 -13.56 -0.24
C ARG A 10 3.86 -13.57 -1.12
N VAL A 11 2.75 -13.01 -0.62
CA VAL A 11 1.52 -12.86 -1.41
C VAL A 11 1.76 -11.95 -2.62
N GLY A 12 2.39 -10.79 -2.42
CA GLY A 12 2.70 -9.84 -3.49
C GLY A 12 3.54 -10.45 -4.60
N GLN A 13 4.56 -11.24 -4.27
CA GLN A 13 5.37 -11.97 -5.25
C GLN A 13 4.53 -12.95 -6.07
N GLY A 14 3.78 -13.83 -5.40
CA GLY A 14 2.94 -14.83 -6.08
C GLY A 14 1.84 -14.20 -6.94
N LEU A 15 1.28 -13.05 -6.54
CA LEU A 15 0.31 -12.32 -7.34
C LEU A 15 0.95 -11.79 -8.63
N VAL A 16 2.13 -11.18 -8.56
CA VAL A 16 2.81 -10.66 -9.75
C VAL A 16 3.20 -11.81 -10.68
N GLU A 17 3.83 -12.86 -10.17
CA GLU A 17 4.23 -14.04 -10.97
C GLU A 17 3.06 -14.64 -11.75
N ARG A 18 1.87 -14.73 -11.12
CA ARG A 18 0.69 -15.33 -11.74
C ARG A 18 -0.05 -14.40 -12.68
N PHE A 19 -0.24 -13.14 -12.30
CA PHE A 19 -1.17 -12.24 -12.99
C PHE A 19 -0.50 -11.26 -13.94
N SER A 20 0.83 -11.07 -13.86
CA SER A 20 1.56 -10.24 -14.82
C SER A 20 2.13 -11.04 -16.00
N ALA A 21 1.95 -12.36 -16.05
CA ALA A 21 2.59 -13.23 -17.04
C ALA A 21 2.15 -12.93 -18.48
N ASN A 22 0.91 -12.51 -18.68
CA ASN A 22 0.32 -12.24 -20.00
C ASN A 22 0.22 -10.74 -20.32
N THR A 23 0.82 -9.88 -19.50
CA THR A 23 0.85 -8.42 -19.70
C THR A 23 2.27 -7.97 -20.02
N PRO A 24 2.46 -6.95 -20.87
CA PRO A 24 3.78 -6.35 -21.06
C PRO A 24 4.40 -5.99 -19.71
N ARG A 25 5.59 -6.53 -19.43
CA ARG A 25 6.27 -6.30 -18.15
C ARG A 25 6.58 -4.81 -17.99
N PRO A 26 6.17 -4.17 -16.88
CA PRO A 26 6.58 -2.80 -16.60
C PRO A 26 8.11 -2.70 -16.51
N THR A 27 8.71 -1.77 -17.25
CA THR A 27 10.18 -1.62 -17.32
C THR A 27 10.70 -0.42 -16.53
N THR A 28 9.84 0.56 -16.25
CA THR A 28 10.22 1.76 -15.47
C THR A 28 9.61 1.72 -14.07
N PRO A 29 10.23 2.36 -13.05
CA PRO A 29 9.64 2.45 -11.72
C PRO A 29 8.24 3.06 -11.73
N LEU A 30 7.98 4.07 -12.58
CA LEU A 30 6.66 4.68 -12.67
C LEU A 30 5.61 3.71 -13.21
N ASP A 31 5.96 2.90 -14.22
CA ASP A 31 5.02 1.92 -14.78
C ASP A 31 4.76 0.78 -13.79
N MET A 32 5.78 0.35 -13.04
CA MET A 32 5.60 -0.61 -11.94
C MET A 32 4.64 -0.05 -10.88
N ILE A 33 4.77 1.22 -10.50
CA ILE A 33 3.86 1.87 -9.55
C ILE A 33 2.44 2.00 -10.13
N LYS A 34 2.28 2.31 -11.42
CA LYS A 34 0.96 2.33 -12.08
C LYS A 34 0.30 0.96 -12.07
N PHE A 35 1.06 -0.11 -12.28
CA PHE A 35 0.55 -1.48 -12.14
C PHE A 35 0.06 -1.74 -10.71
N ILE A 36 0.77 -1.27 -9.68
CA ILE A 36 0.27 -1.35 -8.29
C ILE A 36 -1.07 -0.63 -8.16
N CYS A 37 -1.15 0.63 -8.64
CA CYS A 37 -2.33 1.47 -8.49
C CYS A 37 -3.58 0.94 -9.21
N LYS A 38 -3.40 0.25 -10.34
CA LYS A 38 -4.50 -0.20 -11.20
C LYS A 38 -4.72 -1.69 -11.06
N ASP A 39 -3.80 -2.50 -11.57
CA ASP A 39 -3.99 -3.94 -11.73
C ASP A 39 -3.96 -4.67 -10.39
N LEU A 40 -2.92 -4.44 -9.58
CA LEU A 40 -2.78 -5.12 -8.29
C LEU A 40 -3.87 -4.68 -7.31
N TRP A 41 -4.13 -3.37 -7.22
CA TRP A 41 -5.18 -2.87 -6.32
C TRP A 41 -6.57 -3.37 -6.74
N GLN A 42 -6.85 -3.42 -8.05
CA GLN A 42 -8.10 -3.97 -8.56
C GLN A 42 -8.23 -5.47 -8.24
N LEU A 43 -7.14 -6.21 -8.29
CA LEU A 43 -7.13 -7.64 -7.96
C LEU A 43 -7.42 -7.89 -6.48
N VAL A 44 -6.76 -7.15 -5.59
CA VAL A 44 -6.81 -7.39 -4.14
C VAL A 44 -8.01 -6.72 -3.48
N PHE A 45 -8.32 -5.47 -3.86
CA PHE A 45 -9.31 -4.63 -3.20
C PHE A 45 -10.51 -4.27 -4.08
N ARG A 46 -10.56 -4.77 -5.33
CA ARG A 46 -11.65 -4.53 -6.28
C ARG A 46 -11.88 -3.06 -6.63
N LYS A 47 -10.84 -2.22 -6.46
CA LYS A 47 -10.82 -0.81 -6.84
C LYS A 47 -9.41 -0.38 -7.25
N GLN A 48 -9.28 0.79 -7.85
CA GLN A 48 -8.00 1.44 -8.10
C GLN A 48 -7.62 2.36 -6.93
N ILE A 49 -6.33 2.70 -6.83
CA ILE A 49 -5.83 3.76 -5.95
C ILE A 49 -6.42 5.10 -6.40
N ASP A 50 -6.85 5.92 -5.43
CA ASP A 50 -7.52 7.19 -5.71
C ASP A 50 -6.54 8.29 -6.13
N ASN A 51 -5.34 8.32 -5.54
CA ASN A 51 -4.33 9.33 -5.86
C ASN A 51 -2.91 8.73 -5.87
N LEU A 52 -2.12 9.12 -6.88
CA LEU A 52 -0.68 8.84 -6.96
C LEU A 52 0.07 10.16 -7.06
N LYS A 53 0.97 10.42 -6.10
CA LYS A 53 1.95 11.52 -6.15
C LYS A 53 3.36 10.96 -6.24
N THR A 54 4.26 11.69 -6.89
CA THR A 54 5.68 11.36 -6.93
C THR A 54 6.52 12.62 -6.90
N ASN A 55 7.73 12.53 -6.32
CA ASN A 55 8.73 13.59 -6.41
C ASN A 55 9.67 13.41 -7.61
N HIS A 56 9.41 12.42 -8.49
CA HIS A 56 10.28 12.02 -9.62
C HIS A 56 11.72 11.64 -9.22
N ARG A 57 11.98 11.46 -7.91
CA ARG A 57 13.28 11.12 -7.32
C ARG A 57 13.21 9.85 -6.48
N GLY A 58 12.32 8.93 -6.87
CA GLY A 58 12.19 7.62 -6.21
C GLY A 58 11.27 7.56 -5.00
N THR A 59 10.52 8.63 -4.70
CA THR A 59 9.43 8.59 -3.71
C THR A 59 8.07 8.69 -4.39
N PHE A 60 7.16 7.83 -3.97
CA PHE A 60 5.78 7.76 -4.40
C PHE A 60 4.85 7.75 -3.19
N VAL A 61 3.68 8.35 -3.33
CA VAL A 61 2.64 8.36 -2.30
C VAL A 61 1.33 7.95 -2.94
N LEU A 62 0.77 6.85 -2.47
CA LEU A 62 -0.49 6.27 -2.95
C LEU A 62 -1.54 6.52 -1.87
N THR A 63 -2.69 7.07 -2.24
CA THR A 63 -3.79 7.31 -1.31
C THR A 63 -5.01 6.48 -1.72
N ASP A 64 -5.54 5.70 -0.79
CA ASP A 64 -6.85 5.06 -0.89
C ASP A 64 -7.79 5.73 0.12
N ASN A 65 -8.78 6.46 -0.38
CA ASN A 65 -9.72 7.25 0.44
C ASN A 65 -10.72 6.38 1.21
N LYS A 66 -10.96 5.16 0.74
CA LYS A 66 -11.95 4.24 1.31
C LYS A 66 -11.32 2.86 1.45
N PHE A 67 -10.25 2.79 2.23
CA PHE A 67 -9.45 1.58 2.30
C PHE A 67 -10.23 0.47 3.00
N MET A 68 -10.51 -0.61 2.26
CA MET A 68 -11.43 -1.65 2.67
C MET A 68 -11.09 -2.27 4.04
N ALA A 69 -9.80 -2.45 4.33
CA ALA A 69 -9.35 -3.03 5.60
C ALA A 69 -9.71 -2.17 6.82
N LEU A 70 -9.92 -0.86 6.62
CA LEU A 70 -10.31 0.10 7.65
C LEU A 70 -11.80 0.43 7.62
N GLY A 71 -12.53 0.00 6.58
CA GLY A 71 -13.91 0.44 6.32
C GLY A 71 -14.94 0.08 7.38
N ARG A 72 -14.64 -0.87 8.29
CA ARG A 72 -15.49 -1.25 9.42
C ARG A 72 -14.99 -0.77 10.77
N MET A 73 -13.92 0.03 10.80
CA MET A 73 -13.42 0.61 12.03
C MET A 73 -14.28 1.82 12.42
N SER A 74 -14.67 1.87 13.69
CA SER A 74 -15.42 2.98 14.27
C SER A 74 -14.67 3.58 15.45
N ALA A 75 -14.71 4.91 15.56
CA ALA A 75 -14.23 5.62 16.74
C ALA A 75 -15.34 5.70 17.81
N ASP A 76 -14.95 5.66 19.09
CA ASP A 76 -15.88 5.93 20.19
C ASP A 76 -16.18 7.43 20.24
N THR A 77 -17.32 7.82 19.67
CA THR A 77 -17.74 9.23 19.56
C THR A 77 -17.98 9.88 20.93
N ARG A 78 -18.23 9.08 21.99
CA ARG A 78 -18.44 9.61 23.35
C ARG A 78 -17.16 10.18 23.96
N ARG A 79 -16.00 9.76 23.45
CA ARG A 79 -14.67 10.24 23.89
C ARG A 79 -14.16 11.44 23.11
N GLY A 80 -14.96 11.98 22.17
CA GLY A 80 -14.55 13.09 21.33
C GLY A 80 -13.26 12.78 20.55
N PRO A 81 -12.33 13.75 20.41
CA PRO A 81 -11.08 13.57 19.65
C PRO A 81 -10.23 12.37 20.09
N ARG A 82 -10.21 12.05 21.39
CA ARG A 82 -9.46 10.91 21.93
C ARG A 82 -9.95 9.56 21.38
N GLY A 83 -11.24 9.44 21.11
CA GLY A 83 -11.81 8.23 20.51
C GLY A 83 -11.35 8.00 19.08
N ALA A 84 -11.08 9.08 18.33
CA ALA A 84 -10.52 9.02 16.98
C ALA A 84 -9.05 8.62 17.01
N ASP A 85 -8.25 9.22 17.90
CA ASP A 85 -6.82 8.88 18.05
C ASP A 85 -6.62 7.41 18.45
N GLU A 86 -7.43 6.89 19.38
CA GLU A 86 -7.41 5.47 19.74
C GLU A 86 -7.76 4.56 18.55
N ALA A 87 -8.72 4.96 17.71
CA ALA A 87 -9.11 4.21 16.53
C ALA A 87 -7.98 4.19 15.48
N LEU A 88 -7.30 5.33 15.27
CA LEU A 88 -6.14 5.43 14.39
C LEU A 88 -4.98 4.55 14.89
N GLY A 89 -4.69 4.56 16.19
CA GLY A 89 -3.69 3.67 16.78
C GLY A 89 -3.98 2.19 16.55
N LYS A 90 -5.26 1.81 16.58
CA LYS A 90 -5.72 0.44 16.28
C LYS A 90 -5.75 0.11 14.79
N ALA A 91 -5.72 1.11 13.91
CA ALA A 91 -5.76 0.92 12.46
C ALA A 91 -4.40 0.49 11.89
N GLN A 92 -3.32 0.93 12.53
CA GLN A 92 -1.96 0.72 12.05
C GLN A 92 -1.61 -0.74 11.70
N PRO A 93 -1.99 -1.77 12.49
CA PRO A 93 -1.71 -3.17 12.14
C PRO A 93 -2.35 -3.66 10.84
N PHE A 94 -3.50 -3.08 10.44
CA PHE A 94 -4.19 -3.43 9.20
C PHE A 94 -3.45 -2.96 7.95
N LEU A 95 -2.49 -2.04 8.10
CA LEU A 95 -1.69 -1.50 7.01
C LEU A 95 -0.43 -2.33 6.71
N TYR A 96 0.04 -3.15 7.65
CA TYR A 96 1.29 -3.91 7.47
C TYR A 96 1.22 -4.96 6.38
N PHE A 97 0.09 -5.68 6.28
CA PHE A 97 -0.07 -6.70 5.25
C PHE A 97 -0.13 -6.08 3.82
N PRO A 98 -0.92 -5.01 3.57
CA PRO A 98 -0.86 -4.26 2.31
C PRO A 98 0.53 -3.70 1.98
N CYS A 99 1.28 -3.17 2.96
CA CYS A 99 2.67 -2.76 2.76
C CYS A 99 3.52 -3.91 2.21
N GLY A 100 3.40 -5.08 2.83
CA GLY A 100 4.06 -6.30 2.37
C GLY A 100 3.70 -6.64 0.93
N ILE A 101 2.42 -6.63 0.57
CA ILE A 101 1.94 -6.92 -0.80
C ILE A 101 2.61 -6.00 -1.82
N ILE A 102 2.60 -4.69 -1.57
CA ILE A 102 3.20 -3.69 -2.48
C ILE A 102 4.70 -3.99 -2.63
N ARG A 103 5.39 -4.25 -1.51
CA ARG A 103 6.83 -4.48 -1.46
C ARG A 103 7.23 -5.77 -2.19
N GLY A 104 6.47 -6.84 -2.00
CA GLY A 104 6.67 -8.13 -2.68
C GLY A 104 6.39 -8.05 -4.18
N ALA A 105 5.31 -7.37 -4.56
CA ALA A 105 4.96 -7.17 -5.96
C ALA A 105 6.05 -6.39 -6.72
N LEU A 106 6.52 -5.27 -6.16
CA LEU A 106 7.58 -4.47 -6.77
C LEU A 106 8.93 -5.22 -6.82
N SER A 107 9.24 -6.02 -5.79
CA SER A 107 10.41 -6.91 -5.83
C SER A 107 10.33 -7.96 -6.94
N GLY A 108 9.14 -8.50 -7.23
CA GLY A 108 8.91 -9.41 -8.36
C GLY A 108 9.20 -8.78 -9.74
N PHE A 109 9.09 -7.46 -9.86
CA PHE A 109 9.53 -6.70 -11.03
C PHE A 109 11.00 -6.28 -11.00
N GLY A 110 11.72 -6.56 -9.91
CA GLY A 110 13.12 -6.19 -9.71
C GLY A 110 13.32 -4.81 -9.07
N LEU A 111 12.28 -4.17 -8.54
CA LEU A 111 12.37 -2.89 -7.85
C LEU A 111 12.35 -3.06 -6.33
N ASN A 112 13.51 -2.85 -5.70
CA ASN A 112 13.62 -2.88 -4.25
C ASN A 112 13.16 -1.55 -3.63
N VAL A 113 12.21 -1.64 -2.70
CA VAL A 113 11.60 -0.47 -2.05
C VAL A 113 11.39 -0.70 -0.55
N THR A 114 11.28 0.41 0.17
CA THR A 114 10.66 0.45 1.49
C THR A 114 9.24 1.02 1.38
N VAL A 115 8.29 0.45 2.10
CA VAL A 115 6.91 0.93 2.15
C VAL A 115 6.56 1.27 3.58
N HIS A 116 6.12 2.50 3.80
CA HIS A 116 5.51 2.93 5.06
C HIS A 116 4.06 3.30 4.80
N ALA A 117 3.17 3.00 5.74
CA ALA A 117 1.77 3.34 5.62
C ALA A 117 1.22 3.87 6.92
N GLU A 118 0.32 4.82 6.79
CA GLU A 118 -0.35 5.50 7.88
C GLU A 118 -1.80 5.81 7.49
N SER A 119 -2.61 6.12 8.49
CA SER A 119 -3.96 6.63 8.34
C SER A 119 -4.05 7.88 9.20
N THR A 120 -4.47 8.99 8.60
CA THR A 120 -4.74 10.26 9.30
C THR A 120 -6.23 10.42 9.59
N GLU A 121 -7.07 9.78 8.81
CA GLU A 121 -8.53 9.80 8.91
C GLU A 121 -9.07 8.45 8.46
N LEU A 122 -9.98 7.85 9.23
CA LEU A 122 -10.60 6.59 8.84
C LEU A 122 -11.76 6.86 7.85
N PRO A 123 -11.90 6.08 6.77
CA PRO A 123 -11.16 4.86 6.43
C PRO A 123 -10.03 5.07 5.41
N GLN A 124 -9.44 6.27 5.30
CA GLN A 124 -8.35 6.54 4.35
C GLN A 124 -7.04 5.88 4.80
N ALA A 125 -6.26 5.38 3.83
CA ALA A 125 -4.89 4.92 4.04
C ALA A 125 -3.95 5.56 3.02
N THR A 126 -2.76 5.92 3.47
CA THR A 126 -1.68 6.43 2.63
C THR A 126 -0.49 5.49 2.68
N PHE A 127 0.05 5.13 1.51
CA PHE A 127 1.22 4.27 1.35
C PHE A 127 2.36 5.07 0.71
N GLN A 128 3.38 5.37 1.50
CA GLN A 128 4.62 5.99 1.02
C GLN A 128 5.61 4.90 0.60
N ILE A 129 6.02 4.93 -0.67
CA ILE A 129 6.98 4.01 -1.26
C ILE A 129 8.25 4.77 -1.57
N ARG A 130 9.40 4.26 -1.12
CA ARG A 130 10.72 4.83 -1.46
C ARG A 130 11.60 3.75 -2.07
N THR A 131 12.21 4.05 -3.21
CA THR A 131 13.19 3.18 -3.86
C THR A 131 14.49 3.14 -3.06
N VAL A 132 15.07 1.96 -2.86
CA VAL A 132 16.35 1.83 -2.17
C VAL A 132 17.42 2.60 -2.95
N GLY A 133 18.13 3.52 -2.29
CA GLY A 133 19.16 4.37 -2.90
C GLY A 133 18.72 5.78 -3.31
N SER A 134 17.45 6.15 -3.16
CA SER A 134 17.03 7.56 -3.32
C SER A 134 17.58 8.40 -2.16
N LYS A 135 18.35 9.46 -2.46
CA LYS A 135 18.73 10.47 -1.46
C LYS A 135 17.46 11.19 -0.97
N PRO A 136 17.40 11.57 0.32
CA PRO A 136 16.27 12.32 0.89
C PRO A 136 16.02 13.64 0.15
#